data_AF-A0A059Q1D2-F1
#
_entry.id   AF-A0A059Q1D2-F1
#
_cell.length_a   1.000
_cell.length_b   1.000
_cell.length_c   1.000
_cell.angle_alpha   90.00
_cell.angle_beta   90.00
_cell.angle_gamma   90.00
#
_symmetry.space_group_name_H-M   'P 1'
#
loop_
_entity.id
_entity.type
_entity.pdbx_description
1 polymer ?
#
loop_
_entity_poly.entity_id
_entity_poly.type
_entity_poly.pdbx_seq_one_letter_code
_entity_poly.pdbx_strand_id
1 'polypeptide(L)'
;MGDRVGVKYNSVSEGKECKGGHGIPKLSMSPLVFLIFYEVSGAPFGIEDSVRAAGPLLAILSFHLFALIWSIPEALITAEMGTMFPENGG
;
A
#
# COMPACT_ATOMS: atom_id res chain seq x y z
N MET A 1 -41.20 18.69 42.28
CA MET A 1 -39.93 19.42 42.09
C MET A 1 -38.81 18.39 42.13
N GLY A 2 -38.03 18.28 41.05
CA GLY A 2 -36.99 17.26 40.92
C GLY A 2 -35.64 17.79 41.36
N ASP A 3 -35.13 17.30 42.47
CA ASP A 3 -33.86 17.71 43.03
C ASP A 3 -32.74 16.96 42.32
N ARG A 4 -32.15 17.61 41.32
CA ARG A 4 -30.97 17.12 40.60
C ARG A 4 -29.74 17.36 41.47
N VAL A 5 -29.25 16.28 42.05
CA VAL A 5 -27.92 16.17 42.68
C VAL A 5 -26.85 16.71 41.73
N GLY A 6 -26.29 17.88 42.06
CA GLY A 6 -25.18 18.49 41.34
C GLY A 6 -23.87 17.82 41.71
N VAL A 7 -23.49 16.78 40.97
CA VAL A 7 -22.14 16.22 41.05
C VAL A 7 -21.20 17.10 40.24
N LYS A 8 -20.44 17.94 40.94
CA LYS A 8 -19.27 18.67 40.40
C LYS A 8 -18.13 17.68 40.18
N TYR A 9 -17.91 17.25 38.94
CA TYR A 9 -16.62 16.64 38.57
C TYR A 9 -15.60 17.75 38.36
N ASN A 10 -14.82 17.98 39.41
CA ASN A 10 -13.64 18.83 39.36
C ASN A 10 -12.67 18.20 38.35
N SER A 11 -12.37 18.94 37.28
CA SER A 11 -11.40 18.56 36.26
C SER A 11 -10.03 18.40 36.92
N VAL A 12 -9.72 17.16 37.29
CA VAL A 12 -8.40 16.75 37.73
C VAL A 12 -7.44 16.99 36.58
N SER A 13 -6.64 18.03 36.75
CA SER A 13 -5.20 18.09 36.49
C SER A 13 -4.69 17.22 35.35
N GLU A 14 -4.23 17.90 34.30
CA GLU A 14 -2.97 17.64 33.57
C GLU A 14 -2.33 16.27 33.88
N GLY A 15 -2.79 15.25 33.17
CA GLY A 15 -2.08 13.99 33.01
C GLY A 15 -1.31 14.05 31.71
N LYS A 16 0.02 13.96 31.79
CA LYS A 16 0.90 13.95 30.62
C LYS A 16 0.50 12.83 29.66
N GLU A 17 0.36 13.18 28.39
CA GLU A 17 0.18 12.22 27.30
C GLU A 17 1.42 11.32 27.21
N CYS A 18 1.32 10.11 27.75
CA CYS A 18 2.28 9.05 27.46
C CYS A 18 2.03 8.55 26.03
N LYS A 19 2.88 9.00 25.10
CA LYS A 19 2.97 8.43 23.74
C LYS A 19 3.45 6.97 23.83
N GLY A 20 2.49 6.06 23.83
CA GLY A 20 2.73 4.63 23.88
C GLY A 20 1.61 3.87 23.21
N GLY A 21 1.38 4.13 21.92
CA GLY A 21 0.56 3.30 21.06
C GLY A 21 1.38 2.87 19.87
N HIS A 22 1.89 1.63 19.86
CA HIS A 22 2.38 1.00 18.64
C HIS A 22 1.18 0.67 17.75
N GLY A 23 0.60 1.71 17.14
CA GLY A 23 -0.27 1.53 15.98
C GLY A 23 0.58 1.01 14.84
N ILE A 24 0.06 0.05 14.08
CA ILE A 24 0.72 -0.45 12.86
C ILE A 24 1.18 0.77 12.06
N PRO A 25 2.49 0.91 11.76
CA PRO A 25 2.98 2.07 11.04
C PRO A 25 2.25 2.12 9.70
N LYS A 26 1.48 3.18 9.49
CA LYS A 26 0.87 3.45 8.18
C LYS A 26 2.01 3.48 7.16
N LEU A 27 2.03 2.49 6.26
CA LEU A 27 3.00 2.45 5.18
C LEU A 27 2.81 3.72 4.36
N SER A 28 3.85 4.54 4.31
CA SER A 28 3.85 5.72 3.47
C SER A 28 3.91 5.29 2.00
N MET A 29 3.52 6.16 1.09
CA MET A 29 3.51 5.85 -0.35
C MET A 29 4.91 5.47 -0.85
N SER A 30 5.97 6.02 -0.25
CA SER A 30 7.35 5.71 -0.62
C SER A 30 7.74 4.24 -0.38
N PRO A 31 7.69 3.67 0.84
CA PRO A 31 8.03 2.26 1.05
C PRO A 31 7.08 1.31 0.31
N LEU A 32 5.82 1.69 0.09
CA LEU A 32 4.86 0.87 -0.65
C LEU A 32 5.25 0.72 -2.13
N VAL A 33 5.66 1.82 -2.78
CA VAL A 33 6.19 1.78 -4.16
C VAL A 33 7.46 0.95 -4.25
N PHE A 34 8.38 1.07 -3.26
CA PHE A 34 9.61 0.27 -3.25
C PHE A 34 9.34 -1.23 -3.09
N LEU A 35 8.34 -1.63 -2.30
CA LEU A 35 7.96 -3.02 -2.12
C LEU A 35 7.34 -3.61 -3.40
N ILE A 36 6.40 -2.89 -4.03
CA ILE A 36 5.80 -3.30 -5.30
C ILE A 36 6.87 -3.40 -6.39
N PHE A 37 7.78 -2.42 -6.46
CA PHE A 37 8.90 -2.44 -7.40
C PHE A 37 9.82 -3.64 -7.16
N TYR A 38 10.14 -3.96 -5.90
CA TYR A 38 11.00 -5.09 -5.56
C TYR A 38 10.37 -6.43 -5.93
N GLU A 39 9.06 -6.59 -5.72
CA GLU A 39 8.32 -7.80 -6.09
C GLU A 39 8.21 -7.97 -7.61
N VAL A 40 7.84 -6.91 -8.32
CA VAL A 40 7.69 -6.92 -9.79
C VAL A 40 9.05 -7.01 -10.50
N SER A 41 10.10 -6.40 -9.95
CA SER A 41 11.44 -6.38 -10.53
C SER A 41 12.33 -7.52 -10.05
N GLY A 42 11.75 -8.58 -9.48
CA GLY A 42 12.45 -9.84 -9.21
C GLY A 42 13.35 -10.19 -10.40
N ALA A 43 14.62 -10.48 -10.12
CA ALA A 43 15.72 -10.44 -11.09
C ALA A 43 15.31 -10.98 -12.48
N PRO A 44 15.41 -10.17 -13.56
CA PRO A 44 14.90 -10.52 -14.87
C PRO A 44 15.81 -11.55 -15.56
N PHE A 45 15.64 -12.81 -15.19
CA PHE A 45 16.29 -13.95 -15.83
C PHE A 45 15.74 -14.11 -17.25
N GLY A 46 16.60 -14.07 -18.27
CA GLY A 46 16.20 -14.28 -19.67
C GLY A 46 16.10 -13.01 -20.53
N ILE A 47 16.52 -11.85 -20.03
CA ILE A 47 16.68 -10.65 -20.86
C ILE A 47 17.71 -10.86 -21.97
N GLU A 48 18.82 -11.52 -21.67
CA GLU A 48 19.84 -11.85 -22.68
C GLU A 48 19.30 -12.72 -23.80
N ASP A 49 18.43 -13.69 -23.48
CA ASP A 49 17.82 -14.58 -24.47
C ASP A 49 16.73 -13.84 -25.28
N SER A 50 15.96 -12.97 -24.61
CA SER A 50 14.93 -12.13 -25.25
C SER A 50 15.53 -11.17 -26.28
N VAL A 51 16.67 -10.53 -25.94
CA VAL A 51 17.39 -9.64 -26.85
C VAL A 51 18.06 -10.43 -27.98
N ARG A 52 18.56 -11.64 -27.71
CA ARG A 52 19.16 -12.52 -28.73
C ARG A 52 18.14 -13.03 -29.75
N ALA A 53 16.91 -13.32 -29.33
CA ALA A 53 15.86 -13.85 -30.18
C ALA A 53 15.13 -12.76 -31.00
N ALA A 54 14.79 -11.62 -30.40
CA ALA A 54 13.97 -10.59 -31.03
C ALA A 54 14.72 -9.28 -31.37
N GLY A 55 15.96 -9.13 -30.89
CA GLY A 55 16.74 -7.91 -31.00
C GLY A 55 16.43 -6.88 -29.90
N PRO A 56 17.32 -5.89 -29.68
CA PRO A 56 17.25 -4.99 -28.52
C PRO A 56 15.99 -4.11 -28.49
N LEU A 57 15.55 -3.60 -29.64
CA LEU A 57 14.39 -2.71 -29.73
C LEU A 57 13.08 -3.44 -29.45
N LEU A 58 12.90 -4.65 -29.98
CA LEU A 58 11.67 -5.42 -29.78
C LEU A 58 11.58 -6.00 -28.36
N ALA A 59 12.71 -6.36 -27.75
CA ALA A 59 12.73 -6.83 -26.36
C ALA A 59 12.23 -5.73 -25.41
N ILE A 60 12.79 -4.51 -25.50
CA ILE A 60 12.38 -3.39 -24.63
C ILE A 60 10.92 -2.99 -24.88
N LEU A 61 10.51 -2.90 -26.14
CA LEU A 61 9.15 -2.53 -26.50
C LEU A 61 8.12 -3.55 -26.00
N SER A 62 8.43 -4.85 -26.14
CA SER A 62 7.56 -5.92 -25.64
C SER A 62 7.48 -5.92 -24.12
N PHE A 63 8.59 -5.71 -23.41
CA PHE A 63 8.57 -5.59 -21.95
C PHE A 63 7.68 -4.43 -21.47
N HIS A 64 7.73 -3.28 -22.13
CA HIS A 64 6.91 -2.13 -21.75
C HIS A 64 5.44 -2.32 -22.12
N LEU A 65 5.16 -2.75 -23.34
CA LEU A 65 3.78 -2.94 -23.79
C LEU A 65 3.08 -4.06 -23.02
N PHE A 66 3.77 -5.17 -22.78
CA PHE A 66 3.24 -6.28 -22.01
C PHE A 66 2.96 -5.85 -20.56
N ALA A 67 3.91 -5.17 -19.91
CA ALA A 67 3.71 -4.64 -18.56
C ALA A 67 2.52 -3.66 -18.48
N LEU A 68 2.37 -2.75 -19.44
CA LEU A 68 1.28 -1.77 -19.42
C LEU A 68 -0.08 -2.41 -19.69
N ILE A 69 -0.19 -3.25 -20.73
CA ILE A 69 -1.45 -3.88 -21.12
C ILE A 69 -1.92 -4.88 -20.06
N TRP A 70 -0.99 -5.52 -19.34
CA TRP A 70 -1.29 -6.47 -18.28
C TRP A 70 -1.51 -5.81 -16.91
N SER A 71 -0.75 -4.77 -16.54
CA SER A 71 -0.88 -4.13 -15.22
C SER A 71 -2.15 -3.29 -15.05
N ILE A 72 -2.68 -2.70 -16.12
CA ILE A 72 -3.90 -1.88 -16.05
C ILE A 72 -5.11 -2.71 -15.54
N PRO A 73 -5.48 -3.84 -16.17
CA PRO A 73 -6.62 -4.64 -15.72
C PRO A 73 -6.40 -5.26 -14.34
N GLU A 74 -5.19 -5.75 -14.04
CA GLU A 74 -4.82 -6.27 -12.73
C GLU A 74 -5.03 -5.21 -11.64
N ALA A 75 -4.53 -3.99 -11.84
CA ALA A 75 -4.68 -2.90 -10.88
C ALA A 75 -6.14 -2.48 -10.67
N LEU A 76 -6.96 -2.48 -11.72
CA LEU A 76 -8.40 -2.19 -11.62
C LEU A 76 -9.11 -3.23 -10.76
N ILE A 77 -8.86 -4.51 -11.01
CA ILE A 77 -9.46 -5.62 -10.26
C ILE A 77 -8.99 -5.60 -8.80
N THR A 78 -7.69 -5.41 -8.55
CA THR A 78 -7.15 -5.27 -7.20
C THR A 78 -7.73 -4.06 -6.47
N ALA A 79 -7.94 -2.93 -7.16
CA ALA A 79 -8.56 -1.76 -6.55
C ALA A 79 -10.05 -1.99 -6.21
N GLU A 80 -10.79 -2.69 -7.06
CA GLU A 80 -12.18 -3.07 -6.81
C GLU A 80 -12.29 -4.00 -5.58
N MET A 81 -11.38 -4.97 -5.44
CA MET A 81 -11.41 -5.90 -4.31
C MET A 81 -10.83 -5.30 -3.02
N GLY A 82 -9.79 -4.47 -3.12
CA GLY A 82 -9.13 -3.85 -1.96
C GLY A 82 -9.94 -2.75 -1.28
N THR A 83 -10.96 -2.19 -1.94
CA THR A 83 -11.88 -1.21 -1.34
C THR A 83 -13.14 -1.84 -0.74
N MET A 84 -13.32 -3.15 -0.91
CA MET A 84 -14.54 -3.86 -0.50
C MET A 84 -14.60 -4.14 1.02
N PHE A 85 -13.48 -4.09 1.73
CA PHE A 85 -13.42 -4.33 3.17
C PHE A 85 -12.64 -3.23 3.91
N PRO A 86 -13.17 -2.63 4.99
CA PRO A 86 -12.47 -1.65 5.82
C PRO A 86 -11.47 -2.31 6.79
N GLU A 87 -10.84 -3.41 6.37
CA GLU A 87 -9.83 -4.15 7.13
C GLU A 87 -8.57 -4.33 6.26
N ASN A 88 -7.40 -4.32 6.89
CA ASN A 88 -6.11 -4.45 6.20
C ASN A 88 -5.91 -5.92 5.77
N GLY A 89 -6.57 -6.33 4.69
CA GLY A 89 -6.57 -7.71 4.18
C GLY A 89 -5.38 -8.07 3.28
N GLY A 90 -4.27 -7.33 3.39
CA GLY A 90 -3.03 -7.61 2.66
C GLY A 90 -2.57 -9.05 2.84
#